data_AF-A0A7L5A9U4-F1
#
_entry.id   AF-A0A7L5A9U4-F1
#
_cell.length_a   1.000
_cell.length_b   1.000
_cell.length_c   1.000
_cell.angle_alpha   90.00
_cell.angle_beta   90.00
_cell.angle_gamma   90.00
#
_symmetry.space_group_name_H-M   'P 1'
#
loop_
_entity.id
_entity.type
_entity.pdbx_description
1 polymer ?
#
loop_
_entity_poly.entity_id
_entity_poly.type
_entity_poly.pdbx_seq_one_letter_code
_entity_poly.pdbx_strand_id
1 'polypeptide(L)'
;MTGETSPDEEIEQAIQKSAERVEELALSIRDTSAGEEDVWFRNLLLGILNSALLDFRYLQIGKKQRSPYLAAWSCRNLLELKVIAIYVLASADNARTFKNDFVVDAKEFYEAISNRHRATHPKLIAAWQAGMQEFQGDDRRALEAALQREIERGPQTQETDEETEAYRKLMGEFGISPKSKPMRSGEIAKLISQNEEFSPMFKVCSKIMHRTALSIAASTTKGSLDEVIPLLASTGAIELMAIYDMIDQHFRAHGVQLP
;
A
#
# COMPACT_ATOMS: atom_id res chain seq x y z
N MET A 1 -0.23 -40.94 -25.58
CA MET A 1 -1.21 -40.10 -24.87
C MET A 1 -0.53 -38.78 -24.61
N THR A 2 -0.73 -37.82 -25.52
CA THR A 2 -0.32 -36.42 -25.32
C THR A 2 -1.30 -35.84 -24.31
N GLY A 3 -0.83 -35.55 -23.10
CA GLY A 3 -1.62 -34.81 -22.12
C GLY A 3 -1.76 -33.38 -22.62
N GLU A 4 -2.87 -33.06 -23.28
CA GLU A 4 -3.23 -31.68 -23.57
C GLU A 4 -3.54 -30.99 -22.24
N THR A 5 -2.74 -29.98 -21.91
CA THR A 5 -2.98 -29.06 -20.79
C THR A 5 -4.36 -28.42 -20.94
N SER A 6 -5.10 -28.32 -19.84
CA SER A 6 -6.40 -27.64 -19.86
C SER A 6 -6.21 -26.15 -20.20
N PRO A 7 -7.14 -25.48 -20.92
CA PRO A 7 -7.09 -24.04 -21.15
C PRO A 7 -6.89 -23.22 -19.86
N ASP A 8 -7.44 -23.68 -18.74
CA ASP A 8 -7.26 -23.03 -17.44
C ASP A 8 -5.81 -23.15 -16.92
N GLU A 9 -5.14 -24.28 -17.18
CA GLU A 9 -3.74 -24.49 -16.81
C GLU A 9 -2.80 -23.65 -17.68
N GLU A 10 -3.12 -23.48 -18.97
CA GLU A 10 -2.35 -22.62 -19.87
C GLU A 10 -2.42 -21.15 -19.44
N ILE A 11 -3.62 -20.69 -19.05
CA ILE A 11 -3.80 -19.33 -18.52
C ILE A 11 -3.02 -19.14 -17.22
N GLU A 12 -3.07 -20.11 -16.31
CA GLU A 12 -2.35 -20.03 -15.03
C GLU A 12 -0.83 -20.02 -15.23
N GLN A 13 -0.30 -20.81 -16.17
CA GLN A 13 1.10 -20.78 -16.57
C GLN A 13 1.50 -19.45 -17.20
N ALA A 14 0.67 -18.88 -18.09
CA ALA A 14 0.94 -17.59 -18.71
C ALA A 14 0.98 -16.45 -17.67
N ILE A 15 0.08 -16.50 -16.69
CA ILE A 15 0.05 -15.57 -15.57
C ILE A 15 1.30 -15.70 -14.71
N GLN A 16 1.73 -16.93 -14.36
CA GLN A 16 2.93 -17.16 -13.58
C GLN A 16 4.19 -16.63 -14.29
N LYS A 17 4.30 -16.89 -15.60
CA LYS A 17 5.37 -16.38 -16.44
C LYS A 17 5.40 -14.85 -16.50
N SER A 18 4.25 -14.20 -16.37
CA SER A 18 4.17 -12.74 -16.32
C SER A 18 4.77 -12.20 -15.02
N ALA A 19 4.55 -12.87 -13.88
CA ALA A 19 5.21 -12.50 -12.62
C ALA A 19 6.74 -12.68 -12.69
N GLU A 20 7.23 -13.76 -13.30
CA GLU A 20 8.66 -13.98 -13.52
C GLU A 20 9.29 -12.85 -14.36
N ARG A 21 8.62 -12.39 -15.40
CA ARG A 21 9.06 -11.25 -16.20
C ARG A 21 9.12 -9.93 -15.42
N VAL A 22 8.17 -9.73 -14.50
CA VAL A 22 8.18 -8.57 -13.59
C VAL A 22 9.39 -8.63 -12.68
N GLU A 23 9.73 -9.80 -12.14
CA GLU A 23 10.94 -10.02 -11.33
C GLU A 23 12.21 -9.74 -12.13
N GLU A 24 12.33 -10.27 -13.35
CA GLU A 24 13.47 -10.03 -14.24
C GLU A 24 13.65 -8.54 -14.58
N LEU A 25 12.55 -7.83 -14.85
CA LEU A 25 12.57 -6.39 -15.09
C LEU A 25 13.01 -5.62 -13.84
N ALA A 26 12.50 -5.97 -12.67
CA ALA A 26 12.90 -5.34 -11.42
C ALA A 26 14.40 -5.54 -11.13
N LEU A 27 14.95 -6.74 -11.40
CA LEU A 27 16.39 -6.99 -11.30
C LEU A 27 17.18 -6.11 -12.29
N SER A 28 16.72 -6.02 -13.53
CA SER A 28 17.36 -5.21 -14.59
C SER A 28 17.39 -3.73 -14.24
N ILE A 29 16.27 -3.18 -13.73
CA ILE A 29 16.19 -1.79 -13.28
C ILE A 29 17.11 -1.54 -12.09
N ARG A 30 17.17 -2.46 -11.13
CA ARG A 30 17.99 -2.33 -9.92
C ARG A 30 19.48 -2.26 -10.26
N ASP A 31 19.92 -3.11 -11.18
CA ASP A 31 21.33 -3.23 -11.54
C ASP A 31 21.76 -2.15 -12.56
N THR A 32 20.80 -1.37 -13.08
CA THR A 32 21.06 -0.21 -13.93
C THR A 32 21.63 0.96 -13.12
N SER A 33 22.75 1.51 -13.60
CA SER A 33 23.36 2.72 -13.04
C SER A 33 22.46 3.93 -13.33
N ALA A 34 22.21 4.75 -12.32
CA ALA A 34 21.41 5.97 -12.41
C ALA A 34 22.28 7.17 -12.02
N GLY A 35 22.10 8.31 -12.70
CA GLY A 35 22.62 9.58 -12.21
C GLY A 35 21.96 9.95 -10.88
N GLU A 36 22.60 10.81 -10.08
CA GLU A 36 22.13 11.18 -8.74
C GLU A 36 20.67 11.67 -8.74
N GLU A 37 20.30 12.46 -9.74
CA GLU A 37 18.94 12.98 -9.95
C GLU A 37 17.91 11.93 -10.39
N ASP A 38 18.35 10.78 -10.90
CA ASP A 38 17.48 9.70 -11.41
C ASP A 38 17.33 8.53 -10.41
N VAL A 39 18.19 8.46 -9.38
CA VAL A 39 18.16 7.37 -8.37
C VAL A 39 16.78 7.23 -7.74
N TRP A 40 16.13 8.34 -7.41
CA TRP A 40 14.81 8.31 -6.79
C TRP A 40 13.74 7.75 -7.74
N PHE A 41 13.83 8.07 -9.04
CA PHE A 41 12.85 7.61 -10.02
C PHE A 41 13.06 6.13 -10.33
N ARG A 42 14.31 5.68 -10.47
CA ARG A 42 14.65 4.25 -10.50
C ARG A 42 14.02 3.51 -9.31
N ASN A 43 14.20 4.05 -8.10
CA ASN A 43 13.67 3.42 -6.88
C ASN A 43 12.14 3.43 -6.85
N LEU A 44 11.49 4.45 -7.42
CA LEU A 44 10.03 4.49 -7.60
C LEU A 44 9.56 3.36 -8.54
N LEU A 45 10.20 3.17 -9.70
CA LEU A 45 9.87 2.08 -10.62
C LEU A 45 10.03 0.71 -9.93
N LEU A 46 11.12 0.51 -9.18
CA LEU A 46 11.34 -0.69 -8.38
C LEU A 46 10.28 -0.87 -7.30
N GLY A 47 9.90 0.22 -6.62
CA GLY A 47 8.85 0.20 -5.60
C GLY A 47 7.53 -0.28 -6.19
N ILE A 48 7.13 0.25 -7.34
CA ILE A 48 5.89 -0.16 -8.04
C ILE A 48 5.93 -1.65 -8.41
N LEU A 49 7.03 -2.13 -9.03
CA LEU A 49 7.15 -3.55 -9.43
C LEU A 49 7.16 -4.50 -8.23
N ASN A 50 7.91 -4.17 -7.18
CA ASN A 50 8.00 -4.99 -5.97
C ASN A 50 6.66 -5.05 -5.22
N SER A 51 5.95 -3.92 -5.13
CA SER A 51 4.60 -3.88 -4.57
C SER A 51 3.63 -4.69 -5.41
N ALA A 52 3.67 -4.56 -6.74
CA ALA A 52 2.82 -5.33 -7.63
C ALA A 52 3.04 -6.85 -7.50
N LEU A 53 4.30 -7.30 -7.40
CA LEU A 53 4.64 -8.70 -7.15
C LEU A 53 4.13 -9.20 -5.79
N LEU A 54 4.27 -8.38 -4.74
CA LEU A 54 3.79 -8.73 -3.41
C LEU A 54 2.26 -8.88 -3.40
N ASP A 55 1.55 -7.89 -3.94
CA ASP A 55 0.10 -7.91 -4.01
C ASP A 55 -0.41 -9.04 -4.90
N PHE A 56 0.26 -9.31 -6.02
CA PHE A 56 -0.09 -10.44 -6.88
C PHE A 56 0.10 -11.80 -6.17
N ARG A 57 1.17 -11.99 -5.38
CA ARG A 57 1.31 -13.19 -4.55
C ARG A 57 0.17 -13.31 -3.54
N TYR A 58 -0.21 -12.23 -2.87
CA TYR A 58 -1.34 -12.25 -1.94
C TYR A 58 -2.67 -12.53 -2.65
N LEU A 59 -2.85 -12.07 -3.89
CA LEU A 59 -4.00 -12.41 -4.72
C LEU A 59 -4.07 -13.93 -4.97
N GLN A 60 -2.95 -14.55 -5.33
CA GLN A 60 -2.87 -16.01 -5.53
C GLN A 60 -3.15 -16.79 -4.24
N ILE A 61 -2.64 -16.33 -3.10
CA ILE A 61 -2.96 -16.91 -1.79
C ILE A 61 -4.47 -16.77 -1.51
N GLY A 62 -5.05 -15.60 -1.79
CA GLY A 62 -6.48 -15.34 -1.65
C GLY A 62 -7.34 -16.26 -2.50
N LYS A 63 -6.98 -16.45 -3.77
CA LYS A 63 -7.61 -17.42 -4.69
C LYS A 63 -7.54 -18.84 -4.13
N LYS A 64 -6.33 -19.30 -3.77
CA LYS A 64 -6.08 -20.67 -3.26
C LYS A 64 -6.83 -20.97 -1.96
N GLN A 65 -6.90 -20.00 -1.06
CA GLN A 65 -7.59 -20.13 0.23
C GLN A 65 -9.09 -19.85 0.15
N ARG A 66 -9.63 -19.53 -1.03
CA ARG A 66 -11.00 -19.05 -1.23
C ARG A 66 -11.34 -17.87 -0.29
N SER A 67 -10.40 -16.93 -0.15
CA SER A 67 -10.55 -15.72 0.65
C SER A 67 -10.90 -14.53 -0.24
N PRO A 68 -12.19 -14.17 -0.38
CA PRO A 68 -12.59 -13.01 -1.18
C PRO A 68 -12.07 -11.70 -0.58
N TYR A 69 -11.85 -11.65 0.74
CA TYR A 69 -11.23 -10.51 1.42
C TYR A 69 -9.80 -10.27 0.94
N LEU A 70 -8.96 -11.32 0.95
CA LEU A 70 -7.55 -11.18 0.59
C LEU A 70 -7.43 -10.90 -0.91
N ALA A 71 -8.23 -11.59 -1.73
CA ALA A 71 -8.28 -11.33 -3.17
C ALA A 71 -8.72 -9.89 -3.49
N ALA A 72 -9.72 -9.35 -2.79
CA ALA A 72 -10.19 -7.98 -2.99
C ALA A 72 -9.16 -6.94 -2.55
N TRP A 73 -8.48 -7.17 -1.43
CA TRP A 73 -7.41 -6.27 -0.98
C TRP A 73 -6.27 -6.20 -1.99
N SER A 74 -5.78 -7.37 -2.43
CA SER A 74 -4.68 -7.44 -3.40
C SER A 74 -5.06 -6.89 -4.77
N CYS A 75 -6.26 -7.21 -5.28
CA CYS A 75 -6.76 -6.66 -6.55
C CYS A 75 -6.88 -5.13 -6.48
N ARG A 76 -7.36 -4.59 -5.36
CA ARG A 76 -7.43 -3.13 -5.16
C ARG A 76 -6.05 -2.48 -5.23
N ASN A 77 -5.06 -3.04 -4.53
CA ASN A 77 -3.72 -2.47 -4.53
C ASN A 77 -3.11 -2.48 -5.95
N LEU A 78 -3.30 -3.55 -6.72
CA LEU A 78 -2.87 -3.62 -8.11
C LEU A 78 -3.54 -2.58 -9.01
N LEU A 79 -4.85 -2.33 -8.84
CA LEU A 79 -5.56 -1.24 -9.55
C LEU A 79 -4.99 0.14 -9.23
N GLU A 80 -4.69 0.39 -7.95
CA GLU A 80 -4.08 1.65 -7.50
C GLU A 80 -2.66 1.81 -8.09
N LEU A 81 -1.86 0.73 -8.08
CA LEU A 81 -0.53 0.72 -8.68
C LEU A 81 -0.55 0.94 -10.19
N LYS A 82 -1.52 0.36 -10.93
CA LYS A 82 -1.67 0.64 -12.38
C LYS A 82 -1.88 2.13 -12.61
N VAL A 83 -2.83 2.74 -11.90
CA VAL A 83 -3.15 4.16 -12.05
C VAL A 83 -1.95 5.04 -11.70
N ILE A 84 -1.21 4.70 -10.63
CA ILE A 84 0.03 5.41 -10.26
C ILE A 84 1.08 5.26 -11.36
N ALA A 85 1.30 4.05 -11.87
CA ALA A 85 2.27 3.79 -12.93
C ALA A 85 1.96 4.61 -14.19
N ILE A 86 0.71 4.61 -14.66
CA ILE A 86 0.28 5.44 -15.81
C ILE A 86 0.58 6.91 -15.54
N TYR A 87 0.22 7.40 -14.35
CA TYR A 87 0.38 8.81 -14.01
C TYR A 87 1.84 9.26 -14.01
N VAL A 88 2.72 8.53 -13.30
CA VAL A 88 4.13 8.89 -13.17
C VAL A 88 4.89 8.71 -14.47
N LEU A 89 4.49 7.76 -15.32
CA LEU A 89 5.10 7.53 -16.62
C LEU A 89 4.60 8.51 -17.71
N ALA A 90 3.50 9.24 -17.46
CA ALA A 90 2.94 10.16 -18.45
C ALA A 90 3.76 11.45 -18.64
N SER A 91 4.52 11.90 -17.63
CA SER A 91 5.45 13.03 -17.76
C SER A 91 6.37 13.17 -16.53
N ALA A 92 7.55 13.77 -16.73
CA ALA A 92 8.44 14.14 -15.63
C ALA A 92 7.77 14.98 -14.54
N ASP A 93 6.84 15.87 -14.90
CA ASP A 93 6.14 16.73 -13.93
C ASP A 93 5.15 15.95 -13.06
N ASN A 94 4.46 14.96 -13.64
CA ASN A 94 3.62 14.05 -12.85
C ASN A 94 4.47 13.21 -11.89
N ALA A 95 5.60 12.66 -12.35
CA ALA A 95 6.51 11.91 -11.51
C ALA A 95 7.05 12.75 -10.34
N ARG A 96 7.43 14.01 -10.59
CA ARG A 96 7.86 14.96 -9.53
C ARG A 96 6.71 15.31 -8.58
N THR A 97 5.50 15.45 -9.09
CA THR A 97 4.31 15.68 -8.24
C THR A 97 4.08 14.49 -7.32
N PHE A 98 4.18 13.26 -7.84
CA PHE A 98 4.07 12.05 -7.02
C PHE A 98 5.23 11.90 -6.02
N LYS A 99 6.45 12.32 -6.37
CA LYS A 99 7.58 12.42 -5.43
C LYS A 99 7.26 13.37 -4.28
N ASN A 100 6.58 14.49 -4.55
CA ASN A 100 6.14 15.42 -3.53
C ASN A 100 5.08 14.81 -2.62
N ASP A 101 4.16 14.00 -3.16
CA ASP A 101 3.16 13.28 -2.37
C ASP A 101 3.83 12.38 -1.30
N PHE A 102 4.93 11.70 -1.63
CA PHE A 102 5.69 10.92 -0.64
C PHE A 102 6.15 11.76 0.57
N VAL A 103 6.65 12.97 0.32
CA VAL A 103 7.11 13.87 1.40
C VAL A 103 5.93 14.27 2.30
N VAL A 104 4.78 14.55 1.69
CA VAL A 104 3.56 14.92 2.43
C VAL A 104 3.03 13.72 3.24
N ASP A 105 2.96 12.54 2.61
CA ASP A 105 2.51 11.29 3.24
C ASP A 105 3.39 10.91 4.44
N ALA A 106 4.72 10.96 4.29
CA ALA A 106 5.64 10.64 5.38
C ALA A 106 5.45 11.58 6.58
N LYS A 107 5.31 12.89 6.33
CA LYS A 107 4.98 13.86 7.38
C LYS A 107 3.66 13.51 8.07
N GLU A 108 2.59 13.28 7.31
CA GLU A 108 1.27 12.96 7.87
C GLU A 108 1.27 11.65 8.66
N PHE A 109 2.05 10.65 8.22
CA PHE A 109 2.21 9.38 8.92
C PHE A 109 2.82 9.56 10.32
N TYR A 110 3.95 10.26 10.42
CA TYR A 110 4.60 10.50 11.71
C TYR A 110 3.77 11.41 12.62
N GLU A 111 3.13 12.45 12.06
CA GLU A 111 2.18 13.29 12.79
C GLU A 111 1.03 12.47 13.36
N ALA A 112 0.47 11.53 12.58
CA ALA A 112 -0.61 10.66 13.03
C ALA A 112 -0.18 9.73 14.18
N ILE A 113 1.06 9.20 14.15
CA ILE A 113 1.60 8.40 15.25
C ILE A 113 1.72 9.24 16.53
N SER A 114 2.35 10.41 16.46
CA SER A 114 2.50 11.30 17.62
C SER A 114 1.14 11.70 18.20
N ASN A 115 0.21 12.10 17.33
CA ASN A 115 -1.13 12.52 17.74
C ASN A 115 -1.91 11.37 18.38
N ARG A 116 -1.84 10.17 17.81
CA ARG A 116 -2.44 8.97 18.41
C ARG A 116 -1.86 8.73 19.79
N HIS A 117 -0.53 8.73 19.94
CA HIS A 117 0.13 8.44 21.21
C HIS A 117 -0.28 9.44 22.29
N ARG A 118 -0.23 10.76 22.00
CA ARG A 118 -0.69 11.80 22.92
C ARG A 118 -2.15 11.63 23.32
N ALA A 119 -3.02 11.28 22.37
CA ALA A 119 -4.44 11.09 22.63
C ALA A 119 -4.75 9.82 23.44
N THR A 120 -3.97 8.75 23.27
CA THR A 120 -4.20 7.46 23.94
C THR A 120 -3.49 7.34 25.27
N HIS A 121 -2.36 8.02 25.47
CA HIS A 121 -1.54 7.87 26.68
C HIS A 121 -2.33 8.18 27.97
N PRO A 122 -3.06 9.32 28.10
CA PRO A 122 -3.87 9.57 29.29
C PRO A 122 -4.95 8.51 29.53
N LYS A 123 -5.53 7.96 28.46
CA LYS A 123 -6.56 6.90 28.55
C LYS A 123 -5.96 5.57 29.01
N LEU A 124 -4.75 5.25 28.54
CA LEU A 124 -4.00 4.07 28.97
C LEU A 124 -3.69 4.16 30.47
N ILE A 125 -3.19 5.31 30.93
CA ILE A 125 -2.93 5.59 32.35
C ILE A 125 -4.20 5.39 33.18
N ALA A 126 -5.32 5.99 32.76
CA ALA A 126 -6.60 5.83 33.47
C ALA A 126 -7.10 4.38 33.50
N ALA A 127 -6.95 3.65 32.39
CA ALA A 127 -7.34 2.23 32.31
C ALA A 127 -6.47 1.35 33.23
N TRP A 128 -5.17 1.60 33.29
CA TRP A 128 -4.26 0.93 34.23
C TRP A 128 -4.64 1.22 35.68
N GLN A 129 -4.87 2.49 36.03
CA GLN A 129 -5.31 2.89 37.38
C GLN A 129 -6.60 2.18 37.81
N ALA A 130 -7.57 2.05 36.89
CA ALA A 130 -8.82 1.34 37.15
C ALA A 130 -8.60 -0.17 37.35
N GLY A 131 -7.83 -0.82 36.45
CA GLY A 131 -7.57 -2.26 36.52
C GLY A 131 -6.71 -2.69 37.71
N MET A 132 -5.85 -1.79 38.21
CA MET A 132 -4.99 -2.07 39.36
C MET A 132 -5.73 -2.23 40.69
N GLN A 133 -7.00 -1.79 40.78
CA GLN A 133 -7.78 -1.91 42.02
C GLN A 133 -8.03 -3.37 42.43
N GLU A 134 -7.91 -4.31 41.49
CA GLU A 134 -8.11 -5.75 41.72
C GLU A 134 -6.87 -6.44 42.30
N PHE A 135 -5.70 -5.79 42.28
CA PHE A 135 -4.44 -6.35 42.76
C PHE A 135 -4.18 -5.96 44.22
N GLN A 136 -3.48 -6.83 44.95
CA GLN A 136 -3.13 -6.60 46.36
C GLN A 136 -1.64 -6.90 46.62
N GLY A 137 -1.16 -6.48 47.79
CA GLY A 137 0.19 -6.82 48.26
C GLY A 137 1.31 -6.34 47.33
N ASP A 138 2.28 -7.20 47.09
CA ASP A 138 3.51 -6.88 46.35
C ASP A 138 3.23 -6.58 44.88
N ASP A 139 2.27 -7.30 44.29
CA ASP A 139 1.87 -7.11 42.88
C ASP A 139 1.31 -5.71 42.65
N ARG A 140 0.46 -5.22 43.57
CA ARG A 140 -0.06 -3.85 43.49
C ARG A 140 1.06 -2.81 43.57
N ARG A 141 2.01 -2.98 44.50
CA ARG A 141 3.15 -2.05 44.66
C ARG A 141 4.03 -2.02 43.41
N ALA A 142 4.28 -3.18 42.81
CA ALA A 142 5.05 -3.28 41.57
C ALA A 142 4.35 -2.57 40.41
N LEU A 143 3.03 -2.75 40.28
CA LEU A 143 2.22 -2.08 39.26
C LEU A 143 2.14 -0.56 39.49
N GLU A 144 2.01 -0.09 40.72
CA GLU A 144 2.04 1.35 41.07
C GLU A 144 3.38 1.98 40.69
N ALA A 145 4.50 1.31 40.98
CA ALA A 145 5.81 1.78 40.57
C ALA A 145 5.98 1.79 39.04
N ALA A 146 5.43 0.80 38.33
CA ALA A 146 5.46 0.74 36.87
C ALA A 146 4.60 1.86 36.24
N LEU A 147 3.41 2.09 36.78
CA LEU A 147 2.52 3.17 36.35
C LEU A 147 3.19 4.54 36.55
N GLN A 148 3.81 4.77 37.71
CA GLN A 148 4.50 6.02 37.99
C GLN A 148 5.62 6.30 36.98
N ARG A 149 6.42 5.28 36.65
CA ARG A 149 7.44 5.38 35.59
C ARG A 149 6.84 5.72 34.24
N GLU A 150 5.70 5.14 33.87
CA GLU A 150 5.03 5.44 32.60
C GLU A 150 4.48 6.88 32.59
N ILE A 151 3.90 7.35 33.69
CA ILE A 151 3.46 8.74 33.85
C ILE A 151 4.62 9.71 33.67
N GLU A 152 5.76 9.44 34.32
CA GLU A 152 6.96 10.27 34.22
C GLU A 152 7.57 10.27 32.82
N ARG A 153 7.56 9.10 32.17
CA ARG A 153 8.03 8.93 30.79
C ARG A 153 7.17 9.71 29.79
N GLY A 154 5.86 9.78 30.04
CA GLY A 154 4.91 10.44 29.17
C GLY A 154 4.76 9.79 27.78
N PRO A 155 3.99 10.40 26.88
CA PRO A 155 3.85 9.90 25.52
C PRO A 155 5.20 10.03 24.80
N GLN A 156 5.73 8.90 24.35
CA GLN A 156 6.96 8.87 23.55
C GLN A 156 6.69 9.32 22.11
N THR A 157 6.82 10.63 21.87
CA THR A 157 6.64 11.21 20.54
C THR A 157 7.86 11.93 20.01
N GLN A 158 8.95 12.04 20.79
CA GLN A 158 10.12 12.84 20.41
C GLN A 158 10.65 12.46 19.03
N GLU A 159 10.97 11.18 18.79
CA GLU A 159 11.51 10.73 17.50
C GLU A 159 10.54 10.98 16.34
N THR A 160 9.24 10.72 16.53
CA THR A 160 8.24 10.94 15.47
C THR A 160 7.95 12.43 15.23
N ASP A 161 8.15 13.28 16.23
CA ASP A 161 8.08 14.73 16.10
C ASP A 161 9.30 15.30 15.38
N GLU A 162 10.50 14.76 15.64
CA GLU A 162 11.73 15.09 14.93
C GLU A 162 11.63 14.71 13.44
N GLU A 163 11.12 13.51 13.13
CA GLU A 163 10.82 13.09 11.75
C GLU A 163 9.80 14.02 11.09
N THR A 164 8.71 14.35 11.80
CA THR A 164 7.71 15.31 11.31
C THR A 164 8.34 16.64 10.90
N GLU A 165 9.23 17.19 11.72
CA GLU A 165 9.92 18.45 11.43
C GLU A 165 10.90 18.31 10.26
N ALA A 166 11.60 17.17 10.15
CA ALA A 166 12.47 16.89 9.02
C ALA A 166 11.71 16.92 7.68
N TYR A 167 10.55 16.25 7.59
CA TYR A 167 9.72 16.30 6.39
C TYR A 167 9.09 17.68 6.16
N ARG A 168 8.74 18.43 7.22
CA ARG A 168 8.25 19.81 7.10
C ARG A 168 9.31 20.73 6.49
N LYS A 169 10.57 20.58 6.89
CA LYS A 169 11.70 21.30 6.30
C LYS A 169 11.88 20.91 4.83
N LEU A 170 11.85 19.61 4.52
CA LEU A 170 11.95 19.12 3.15
C LEU A 170 10.83 19.64 2.24
N MET A 171 9.60 19.75 2.76
CA MET A 171 8.50 20.40 2.04
C MET A 171 8.84 21.85 1.67
N GLY A 172 9.45 22.61 2.59
CA GLY A 172 9.90 23.97 2.34
C GLY A 172 10.99 24.04 1.26
N GLU A 173 11.96 23.13 1.29
CA GLU A 173 13.03 23.02 0.29
C GLU A 173 12.50 22.68 -1.11
N PHE A 174 11.45 21.85 -1.19
CA PHE A 174 10.80 21.46 -2.46
C PHE A 174 9.70 22.43 -2.91
N GLY A 175 9.44 23.51 -2.17
CA GLY A 175 8.38 24.47 -2.48
C GLY A 175 6.96 23.90 -2.33
N ILE A 176 6.79 22.82 -1.55
CA ILE A 176 5.51 22.17 -1.30
C ILE A 176 4.75 22.97 -0.22
N SER A 177 3.48 23.29 -0.48
CA SER A 177 2.64 24.00 0.49
C SER A 177 2.45 23.17 1.77
N PRO A 178 2.53 23.77 2.98
CA PRO A 178 2.21 23.08 4.23
C PRO A 178 0.78 22.51 4.29
N LYS A 179 -0.13 23.00 3.44
CA LYS A 179 -1.52 22.55 3.33
C LYS A 179 -1.75 21.52 2.21
N SER A 180 -0.70 21.18 1.45
CA SER A 180 -0.78 20.14 0.43
C SER A 180 -1.22 18.82 1.05
N LYS A 181 -1.94 18.04 0.26
CA LYS A 181 -2.34 16.68 0.60
C LYS A 181 -1.88 15.74 -0.51
N PRO A 182 -1.51 14.50 -0.18
CA PRO A 182 -1.20 13.48 -1.17
C PRO A 182 -2.40 13.25 -2.07
N MET A 183 -2.17 13.06 -3.37
CA MET A 183 -3.25 12.74 -4.29
C MET A 183 -3.80 11.35 -4.01
N ARG A 184 -5.12 11.24 -3.97
CA ARG A 184 -5.78 9.94 -3.84
C ARG A 184 -5.76 9.24 -5.20
N SER A 185 -5.66 7.92 -5.19
CA SER A 185 -5.70 7.10 -6.43
C SER A 185 -6.92 7.40 -7.31
N GLY A 186 -8.09 7.70 -6.73
CA GLY A 186 -9.27 8.13 -7.50
C GLY A 186 -9.18 9.54 -8.10
N GLU A 187 -8.36 10.43 -7.55
CA GLU A 187 -8.06 11.75 -8.15
C GLU A 187 -7.07 11.58 -9.30
N ILE A 188 -6.02 10.77 -9.09
CA ILE A 188 -5.06 10.39 -10.14
C ILE A 188 -5.80 9.75 -11.32
N ALA A 189 -6.68 8.77 -11.06
CA ALA A 189 -7.46 8.09 -12.11
C ALA A 189 -8.30 9.06 -12.96
N LYS A 190 -8.80 10.16 -12.38
CA LYS A 190 -9.51 11.19 -13.14
C LYS A 190 -8.57 12.02 -14.01
N LEU A 191 -7.41 12.39 -13.48
CA LEU A 191 -6.40 13.16 -14.23
C LEU A 191 -5.92 12.42 -15.48
N ILE A 192 -5.78 11.09 -15.39
CA ILE A 192 -5.36 10.23 -16.51
C ILE A 192 -6.52 9.63 -17.31
N SER A 193 -7.76 10.09 -17.08
CA SER A 193 -8.98 9.60 -17.77
C SER A 193 -9.23 8.08 -17.64
N GLN A 194 -8.80 7.45 -16.55
CA GLN A 194 -9.00 6.02 -16.23
C GLN A 194 -10.16 5.78 -15.24
N ASN A 195 -10.88 6.83 -14.84
CA ASN A 195 -11.89 6.74 -13.78
C ASN A 195 -13.07 5.82 -14.11
N GLU A 196 -13.45 5.69 -15.39
CA GLU A 196 -14.58 4.83 -15.81
C GLU A 196 -14.31 3.36 -15.53
N GLU A 197 -13.07 2.90 -15.73
CA GLU A 197 -12.65 1.53 -15.45
C GLU A 197 -12.26 1.36 -13.98
N PHE A 198 -11.52 2.34 -13.41
CA PHE A 198 -11.02 2.26 -12.05
C PHE A 198 -12.12 2.30 -10.99
N SER A 199 -13.08 3.23 -11.10
CA SER A 199 -14.03 3.52 -10.02
C SER A 199 -14.97 2.35 -9.67
N PRO A 200 -15.57 1.64 -10.65
CA PRO A 200 -16.44 0.50 -10.36
C PRO A 200 -15.69 -0.61 -9.62
N MET A 201 -14.50 -1.00 -10.12
CA MET A 201 -13.76 -2.10 -9.55
C MET A 201 -13.15 -1.77 -8.18
N PHE A 202 -12.65 -0.54 -8.02
CA PHE A 202 -12.20 -0.03 -6.72
C PHE A 202 -13.32 -0.10 -5.67
N LYS A 203 -14.56 0.22 -6.06
CA LYS A 203 -15.74 0.16 -5.19
C LYS A 203 -16.10 -1.28 -4.83
N VAL A 204 -16.06 -2.22 -5.78
CA VAL A 204 -16.26 -3.66 -5.52
C VAL A 204 -15.27 -4.15 -4.48
N CYS A 205 -13.97 -3.93 -4.71
CA CYS A 205 -12.93 -4.34 -3.78
C CYS A 205 -13.14 -3.72 -2.39
N SER A 206 -13.42 -2.41 -2.33
CA SER A 206 -13.67 -1.68 -1.08
C SER A 206 -14.84 -2.25 -0.27
N LYS A 207 -15.91 -2.69 -0.94
CA LYS A 207 -17.10 -3.27 -0.27
C LYS A 207 -16.83 -4.65 0.32
N ILE A 208 -15.87 -5.38 -0.24
CA ILE A 208 -15.48 -6.71 0.22
C ILE A 208 -14.42 -6.61 1.32
N MET A 209 -13.40 -5.78 1.14
CA MET A 209 -12.25 -5.71 2.06
C MET A 209 -12.55 -4.90 3.33
N HIS A 210 -13.33 -3.82 3.27
CA HIS A 210 -13.60 -3.02 4.47
C HIS A 210 -14.78 -3.60 5.23
N ARG A 211 -14.72 -3.55 6.58
CA ARG A 211 -15.78 -4.01 7.49
C ARG A 211 -17.03 -3.13 7.41
N THR A 212 -17.71 -3.23 6.29
CA THR A 212 -19.01 -2.60 5.99
C THR A 212 -20.14 -3.60 6.16
N ALA A 213 -21.39 -3.11 6.14
CA ALA A 213 -22.58 -3.95 6.29
C ALA A 213 -22.59 -5.19 5.38
N LEU A 214 -22.14 -5.06 4.11
CA LEU A 214 -22.03 -6.19 3.19
C LEU A 214 -21.03 -7.25 3.68
N SER A 215 -19.78 -6.85 3.95
CA SER A 215 -18.71 -7.76 4.41
C SER A 215 -19.02 -8.42 5.76
N ILE A 216 -19.77 -7.74 6.63
CA ILE A 216 -20.20 -8.25 7.93
C ILE A 216 -21.32 -9.27 7.73
N ALA A 217 -22.31 -8.96 6.89
CA ALA A 217 -23.38 -9.91 6.58
C ALA A 217 -22.83 -11.17 5.88
N ALA A 218 -21.85 -11.01 4.99
CA ALA A 218 -21.22 -12.10 4.27
C ALA A 218 -20.48 -13.09 5.20
N SER A 219 -19.96 -12.64 6.35
CA SER A 219 -19.17 -13.49 7.25
C SER A 219 -19.97 -14.58 7.95
N THR A 220 -21.30 -14.46 8.00
CA THR A 220 -22.18 -15.45 8.64
C THR A 220 -22.53 -16.62 7.72
N THR A 221 -22.27 -16.50 6.42
CA THR A 221 -22.61 -17.51 5.42
C THR A 221 -21.34 -17.92 4.69
N LYS A 222 -20.93 -19.18 4.89
CA LYS A 222 -19.74 -19.74 4.24
C LYS A 222 -19.90 -19.67 2.71
N GLY A 223 -18.90 -19.11 2.03
CA GLY A 223 -18.87 -19.05 0.57
C GLY A 223 -19.70 -17.93 -0.05
N SER A 224 -20.31 -17.04 0.74
CA SER A 224 -21.24 -16.00 0.27
C SER A 224 -20.67 -15.01 -0.76
N LEU A 225 -19.35 -14.93 -0.88
CA LEU A 225 -18.63 -14.07 -1.82
C LEU A 225 -17.63 -14.85 -2.68
N ASP A 226 -17.67 -16.19 -2.69
CA ASP A 226 -16.68 -17.00 -3.43
C ASP A 226 -16.76 -16.76 -4.94
N GLU A 227 -17.96 -16.44 -5.45
CA GLU A 227 -18.20 -16.20 -6.87
C GLU A 227 -17.45 -15.00 -7.43
N VAL A 228 -17.04 -14.05 -6.58
CA VAL A 228 -16.28 -12.87 -7.03
C VAL A 228 -14.78 -13.17 -7.18
N ILE A 229 -14.29 -14.27 -6.62
CA ILE A 229 -12.85 -14.59 -6.59
C ILE A 229 -12.26 -14.74 -8.00
N PRO A 230 -12.90 -15.43 -8.96
CA PRO A 230 -12.39 -15.51 -10.32
C PRO A 230 -12.25 -14.13 -10.99
N LEU A 231 -13.24 -13.25 -10.81
CA LEU A 231 -13.19 -11.87 -11.32
C LEU A 231 -12.03 -11.07 -10.70
N LEU A 232 -11.83 -11.18 -9.38
CA LEU A 232 -10.73 -10.50 -8.68
C LEU A 232 -9.36 -11.01 -9.15
N ALA A 233 -9.24 -12.33 -9.33
CA ALA A 233 -8.01 -12.96 -9.78
C ALA A 233 -7.65 -12.58 -11.22
N SER A 234 -8.62 -12.62 -12.14
CA SER A 234 -8.41 -12.25 -13.54
C SER A 234 -8.09 -10.76 -13.67
N THR A 235 -8.83 -9.90 -12.96
CA THR A 235 -8.58 -8.46 -12.94
C THR A 235 -7.17 -8.19 -12.44
N GLY A 236 -6.79 -8.69 -11.25
CA GLY A 236 -5.45 -8.43 -10.71
C GLY A 236 -4.31 -8.96 -11.59
N ALA A 237 -4.51 -10.07 -12.31
CA ALA A 237 -3.53 -10.54 -13.29
C ALA A 237 -3.37 -9.57 -14.48
N ILE A 238 -4.48 -9.03 -15.00
CA ILE A 238 -4.47 -8.01 -16.07
C ILE A 238 -3.76 -6.74 -15.58
N GLU A 239 -4.06 -6.29 -14.36
CA GLU A 239 -3.41 -5.12 -13.76
C GLU A 239 -1.89 -5.31 -13.63
N LEU A 240 -1.43 -6.48 -13.16
CA LEU A 240 0.01 -6.80 -13.09
C LEU A 240 0.67 -6.74 -14.47
N MET A 241 0.04 -7.34 -15.49
CA MET A 241 0.57 -7.34 -16.85
C MET A 241 0.65 -5.92 -17.43
N ALA A 242 -0.36 -5.08 -17.18
CA ALA A 242 -0.35 -3.69 -17.60
C ALA A 242 0.78 -2.89 -16.92
N ILE A 243 0.97 -3.06 -15.61
CA ILE A 243 2.08 -2.42 -14.87
C ILE A 243 3.43 -2.83 -15.47
N TYR A 244 3.62 -4.13 -15.71
CA TYR A 244 4.83 -4.65 -16.34
C TYR A 244 5.07 -4.01 -17.71
N ASP A 245 4.07 -4.06 -18.60
CA ASP A 245 4.20 -3.58 -19.97
C ASP A 245 4.57 -2.10 -20.04
N MET A 246 3.90 -1.26 -19.25
CA MET A 246 4.19 0.19 -19.21
C MET A 246 5.60 0.49 -18.69
N ILE A 247 6.03 -0.18 -17.62
CA ILE A 247 7.37 0.05 -17.05
C ILE A 247 8.46 -0.54 -17.96
N ASP A 248 8.23 -1.70 -18.58
CA ASP A 248 9.17 -2.30 -19.55
C ASP A 248 9.34 -1.40 -20.78
N GLN A 249 8.24 -0.88 -21.33
CA GLN A 249 8.27 0.06 -22.45
C GLN A 249 9.05 1.32 -22.10
N HIS A 250 8.79 1.92 -20.94
CA HIS A 250 9.55 3.07 -20.46
C HIS A 250 11.03 2.73 -20.29
N PHE A 251 11.34 1.63 -19.62
CA PHE A 251 12.71 1.21 -19.33
C PHE A 251 13.51 0.94 -20.60
N ARG A 252 12.89 0.36 -21.64
CA ARG A 252 13.54 0.16 -22.94
C ARG A 252 13.80 1.46 -23.68
N ALA A 253 12.91 2.44 -23.56
CA ALA A 253 13.01 3.71 -24.27
C ALA A 253 13.95 4.71 -23.58
N HIS A 254 13.89 4.79 -22.26
CA HIS A 254 14.50 5.86 -21.45
C HIS A 254 15.38 5.32 -20.30
N GLY A 255 15.46 4.01 -20.12
CA GLY A 255 16.11 3.43 -18.96
C GLY A 255 15.43 3.85 -17.67
N VAL A 256 16.22 4.41 -16.76
CA VAL A 256 15.76 4.84 -15.42
C VAL A 256 15.57 6.34 -15.30
N GLN A 257 15.60 7.06 -16.42
CA GLN A 257 15.37 8.50 -16.49
C GLN A 257 13.87 8.81 -16.45
N LEU A 258 13.54 10.06 -16.11
CA LEU A 258 12.17 10.56 -16.18
C LEU A 258 11.63 10.53 -17.62
N PRO A 259 10.31 10.30 -17.80
CA PRO A 259 9.64 10.35 -19.10
C PRO A 259 9.48 11.78 -19.65
#